data_AF-A0A3L7U6J2-F1
#
_entry.id   AF-A0A3L7U6J2-F1
#
_cell.length_a   1.000
_cell.length_b   1.000
_cell.length_c   1.000
_cell.angle_alpha   90.00
_cell.angle_beta   90.00
_cell.angle_gamma   90.00
#
_symmetry.space_group_name_H-M   'P 1'
#
loop_
_entity.id
_entity.type
_entity.pdbx_description
1 polymer ?
#
loop_
_entity_poly.entity_id
_entity_poly.type
_entity_poly.pdbx_seq_one_letter_code
_entity_poly.pdbx_strand_id
1 'polypeptide(L)'
;MTSQTFIFECSSSTYLDCVEKNLFGSNKPWPLEIKTGDYLLLHHYEIGGLLGLWQATSNGGKNLVPKVWGGKFPYQVKVKLVIPKVTDVPKSVLKKLGIDAAIGRFDNCVDEDTAEDLIRSLLGAAS
;
A
#
# COMPACT_ATOMS: atom_id res chain seq x y z
N MET A 1 3.20 19.51 7.00
CA MET A 1 2.95 18.74 5.77
C MET A 1 2.16 17.53 6.20
N THR A 2 0.95 17.36 5.68
CA THR A 2 0.13 16.18 5.92
C THR A 2 0.72 15.03 5.10
N SER A 3 0.81 13.83 5.70
CA SER A 3 1.24 12.63 5.00
C SER A 3 0.17 12.22 3.99
N GLN A 4 0.56 11.87 2.76
CA GLN A 4 -0.36 11.31 1.77
C GLN A 4 -0.50 9.79 1.96
N THR A 5 -1.54 9.20 1.35
CA THR A 5 -1.76 7.75 1.36
C THR A 5 -1.77 7.20 -0.06
N PHE A 6 -0.99 6.14 -0.28
CA PHE A 6 -0.88 5.49 -1.58
C PHE A 6 -1.31 4.04 -1.56
N ILE A 7 -1.82 3.55 -2.69
CA ILE A 7 -2.19 2.14 -2.89
C ILE A 7 -1.27 1.51 -3.93
N PHE A 8 -0.54 0.49 -3.48
CA PHE A 8 0.20 -0.43 -4.35
C PHE A 8 -0.63 -1.67 -4.63
N GLU A 9 -0.30 -2.38 -5.70
CA GLU A 9 -0.96 -3.62 -6.08
C GLU A 9 0.01 -4.79 -5.94
N CYS A 10 -0.50 -5.96 -5.56
CA CYS A 10 0.24 -7.20 -5.55
C CYS A 10 -0.61 -8.41 -5.95
N SER A 11 0.09 -9.44 -6.41
CA SER A 11 -0.39 -10.80 -6.62
C SER A 11 0.06 -11.74 -5.50
N SER A 12 -0.43 -12.97 -5.49
CA SER A 12 0.08 -14.03 -4.60
C SER A 12 1.57 -14.26 -4.83
N SER A 13 2.05 -14.12 -6.07
CA SER A 13 3.46 -14.33 -6.43
C SER A 13 4.41 -13.21 -5.96
N THR A 14 3.89 -12.02 -5.67
CA THR A 14 4.69 -10.85 -5.29
C THR A 14 4.52 -10.45 -3.83
N TYR A 15 3.42 -10.88 -3.19
CA TYR A 15 3.03 -10.49 -1.84
C TYR A 15 4.10 -10.81 -0.78
N LEU A 16 4.64 -12.03 -0.79
CA LEU A 16 5.67 -12.44 0.19
C LEU A 16 6.92 -11.55 0.10
N ASP A 17 7.38 -11.25 -1.12
CA ASP A 17 8.51 -10.33 -1.32
C ASP A 17 8.18 -8.92 -0.79
N CYS A 18 6.96 -8.41 -0.98
CA CYS A 18 6.55 -7.11 -0.46
C CYS A 18 6.70 -7.04 1.07
N VAL A 19 6.22 -8.06 1.78
CA VAL A 19 6.20 -8.11 3.25
C VAL A 19 7.58 -8.40 3.81
N GLU A 20 8.26 -9.44 3.32
CA GLU A 20 9.57 -9.85 3.86
C GLU A 20 10.68 -8.83 3.57
N LYS A 21 10.64 -8.18 2.40
CA LYS A 21 11.66 -7.19 2.01
C LYS A 21 11.30 -5.78 2.46
N ASN A 22 10.13 -5.56 3.06
CA ASN A 22 9.64 -4.24 3.43
C ASN A 22 9.76 -3.24 2.28
N LEU A 23 9.29 -3.65 1.10
CA LEU A 23 9.51 -2.93 -0.15
C LEU A 23 8.29 -3.05 -1.04
N PHE A 24 7.73 -1.92 -1.46
CA PHE A 24 6.69 -1.89 -2.48
C PHE A 24 7.25 -1.37 -3.81
N GLY A 25 6.68 -1.85 -4.92
CA GLY A 25 7.19 -1.58 -6.25
C GLY A 25 6.10 -1.43 -7.29
N SER A 26 6.34 -0.57 -8.28
CA SER A 26 5.52 -0.43 -9.48
C SER A 26 6.38 -0.43 -10.74
N ASN A 27 5.77 -0.80 -11.86
CA ASN A 27 6.33 -0.60 -13.20
C ASN A 27 6.07 0.81 -13.75
N LYS A 28 5.20 1.58 -13.10
CA LYS A 28 4.90 2.98 -13.41
C LYS A 28 5.65 3.93 -12.46
N PRO A 29 5.96 5.17 -12.89
CA PRO A 29 6.83 6.09 -12.13
C PRO A 29 6.17 6.83 -10.97
N TRP A 30 4.85 6.72 -10.77
CA TRP A 30 4.13 7.42 -9.70
C TRP A 30 4.71 7.23 -8.28
N PRO A 31 5.40 6.11 -7.91
CA PRO A 31 6.02 6.02 -6.59
C PRO A 31 7.07 7.10 -6.32
N LEU A 32 7.64 7.75 -7.35
CA LEU A 32 8.62 8.84 -7.19
C LEU A 32 8.05 10.06 -6.45
N GLU A 33 6.73 10.19 -6.39
CA GLU A 33 6.04 11.26 -5.66
C GLU A 33 6.09 11.04 -4.13
N ILE A 34 6.18 9.77 -3.70
CA ILE A 34 6.12 9.35 -2.30
C ILE A 34 7.29 9.92 -1.50
N LYS A 35 6.98 10.44 -0.31
CA LYS A 35 7.93 10.93 0.67
C LYS A 35 7.97 10.03 1.90
N THR A 36 9.12 10.06 2.58
CA THR A 36 9.27 9.40 3.88
C THR A 36 8.19 9.90 4.84
N GLY A 37 7.47 8.98 5.48
CA GLY A 37 6.34 9.31 6.38
C GLY A 37 4.95 9.20 5.75
N ASP A 38 4.84 9.10 4.42
CA ASP A 38 3.57 8.79 3.74
C ASP A 38 3.06 7.39 4.12
N TYR A 39 1.75 7.19 4.08
CA TYR A 39 1.11 5.91 4.34
C TYR A 39 0.90 5.10 3.07
N LEU A 40 0.91 3.79 3.21
CA LEU A 40 0.77 2.86 2.11
C LEU A 40 -0.16 1.71 2.50
N LEU A 41 -1.02 1.38 1.54
CA LEU A 41 -1.85 0.19 1.54
C LEU A 41 -1.43 -0.71 0.37
N LEU A 42 -1.77 -1.99 0.48
CA LEU A 42 -1.42 -3.00 -0.50
C LEU A 42 -2.69 -3.74 -0.94
N HIS A 43 -3.14 -3.45 -2.16
CA HIS A 43 -4.25 -4.14 -2.79
C HIS A 43 -3.78 -5.49 -3.36
N HIS A 44 -4.31 -6.58 -2.82
CA HIS A 44 -4.08 -7.91 -3.33
C HIS A 44 -5.18 -8.29 -4.33
N TYR A 45 -4.93 -8.07 -5.61
CA TYR A 45 -5.97 -8.12 -6.64
C TYR A 45 -6.56 -9.52 -6.88
N GLU A 46 -5.80 -10.60 -6.66
CA GLU A 46 -6.31 -11.97 -6.88
C GLU A 46 -7.32 -12.42 -5.81
N ILE A 47 -7.25 -11.88 -4.59
CA ILE A 47 -8.15 -12.21 -3.48
C ILE A 47 -9.11 -11.07 -3.15
N GLY A 48 -8.97 -9.92 -3.83
CA GLY A 48 -9.79 -8.73 -3.61
C GLY A 48 -9.61 -8.09 -2.23
N GLY A 49 -8.41 -8.15 -1.66
CA GLY A 49 -8.10 -7.60 -0.33
C GLY A 49 -7.40 -6.25 -0.41
N LEU A 50 -7.72 -5.32 0.50
CA LEU A 50 -6.94 -4.09 0.68
C LEU A 50 -6.26 -4.18 2.04
N LEU A 51 -4.96 -4.41 2.02
CA LEU A 51 -4.16 -4.72 3.19
C LEU A 51 -3.46 -3.47 3.69
N GLY A 52 -3.27 -3.39 5.01
CA GLY A 52 -2.59 -2.26 5.62
C GLY A 52 -2.20 -2.57 7.05
N LEU A 53 -1.53 -1.65 7.76
CA LEU A 53 -1.09 -0.30 7.34
C LEU A 53 0.44 -0.22 7.34
N TRP A 54 1.03 0.32 6.28
CA TRP A 54 2.47 0.59 6.21
C TRP A 54 2.77 2.10 6.16
N GLN A 55 3.99 2.46 6.54
CA GLN A 55 4.53 3.81 6.38
C GLN A 55 5.84 3.78 5.58
N ALA A 56 6.04 4.75 4.70
CA ALA A 56 7.27 4.92 3.93
C ALA A 56 8.46 5.25 4.85
N THR A 57 9.53 4.47 4.72
CA THR A 57 10.82 4.69 5.40
C THR A 57 11.89 5.26 4.46
N SER A 58 11.54 5.46 3.19
CA SER A 58 12.33 6.18 2.21
C SER A 58 11.40 7.04 1.34
N ASN A 59 11.98 8.00 0.62
CA ASN A 59 11.30 8.54 -0.55
C ASN A 59 11.19 7.45 -1.62
N GLY A 60 10.26 7.64 -2.56
CA GLY A 60 10.23 6.85 -3.78
C GLY A 60 11.51 7.01 -4.59
N GLY A 61 11.96 5.91 -5.19
CA GLY A 61 13.18 5.91 -6.00
C GLY A 61 13.21 4.78 -7.02
N LYS A 62 14.19 4.84 -7.92
CA LYS A 62 14.39 3.80 -8.94
C LYS A 62 15.39 2.76 -8.45
N ASN A 63 15.03 1.49 -8.56
CA ASN A 63 15.87 0.33 -8.27
C ASN A 63 16.52 0.37 -6.88
N LEU A 64 15.75 0.71 -5.83
CA LEU A 64 16.25 0.71 -4.44
C LEU A 64 16.76 -0.67 -4.02
N VAL A 65 16.11 -1.73 -4.50
CA VAL A 65 16.55 -3.13 -4.46
C VAL A 65 16.35 -3.73 -5.86
N PRO A 66 17.35 -3.65 -6.76
CA PRO A 66 17.17 -3.87 -8.20
C PRO A 66 16.68 -5.26 -8.62
N LYS A 67 16.94 -6.30 -7.82
CA LYS A 67 16.70 -7.71 -8.19
C LYS A 67 15.38 -8.28 -7.66
N VAL A 68 14.64 -7.55 -6.82
CA VAL A 68 13.36 -8.03 -6.27
C VAL A 68 12.34 -8.17 -7.40
N TRP A 69 11.51 -9.20 -7.35
CA TRP A 69 10.55 -9.57 -8.40
C TRP A 69 11.19 -9.75 -9.78
N GLY A 70 12.47 -10.14 -9.84
CA GLY A 70 13.23 -10.26 -11.08
C GLY A 70 13.44 -8.93 -11.81
N GLY A 71 13.32 -7.80 -11.12
CA GLY A 71 13.50 -6.46 -11.69
C GLY A 71 12.27 -5.90 -12.42
N LYS A 72 11.11 -6.55 -12.32
CA LYS A 72 9.87 -6.13 -13.01
C LYS A 72 9.30 -4.80 -12.50
N PHE A 73 9.59 -4.43 -11.26
CA PHE A 73 9.04 -3.23 -10.61
C PHE A 73 10.17 -2.29 -10.17
N PRO A 74 10.68 -1.44 -11.07
CA PRO A 74 11.82 -0.60 -10.81
C PRO A 74 11.51 0.64 -9.95
N TYR A 75 10.27 1.11 -9.88
CA TYR A 75 9.92 2.27 -9.05
C TYR A 75 9.48 1.79 -7.69
N GLN A 76 10.29 2.06 -6.67
CA GLN A 76 10.23 1.38 -5.39
C GLN A 76 10.20 2.36 -4.23
N VAL A 77 9.65 1.90 -3.11
CA VAL A 77 9.65 2.61 -1.83
C VAL A 77 9.87 1.60 -0.71
N LYS A 78 10.77 1.91 0.23
CA LYS A 78 10.94 1.11 1.45
C LYS A 78 9.82 1.45 2.42
N VAL A 79 9.27 0.43 3.06
CA VAL A 79 8.13 0.57 3.96
C VAL A 79 8.43 -0.05 5.33
N LYS A 80 7.55 0.16 6.29
CA LYS A 80 7.49 -0.61 7.54
C LYS A 80 6.03 -0.79 7.93
N LEU A 81 5.67 -1.96 8.45
CA LEU A 81 4.33 -2.18 9.00
C LEU A 81 4.19 -1.35 10.28
N VAL A 82 3.09 -0.62 10.44
CA VAL A 82 2.83 0.25 11.62
C VAL A 82 1.66 -0.24 12.47
N ILE A 83 1.10 -1.40 12.14
CA ILE A 83 0.14 -2.13 12.98
C ILE A 83 0.73 -3.50 13.37
N PRO A 84 0.20 -4.18 14.40
CA PRO A 84 0.81 -5.42 14.92
C PRO A 84 0.90 -6.57 13.91
N LYS A 85 -0.02 -6.63 12.95
CA LYS A 85 -0.08 -7.66 11.90
C LYS A 85 -0.80 -7.13 10.66
N VAL A 86 -0.42 -7.62 9.49
CA VAL A 86 -1.12 -7.29 8.24
C VAL A 86 -2.59 -7.66 8.36
N THR A 87 -3.47 -6.69 8.13
CA THR A 87 -4.91 -6.85 8.31
C THR A 87 -5.64 -6.25 7.09
N ASP A 88 -6.73 -6.89 6.68
CA ASP A 88 -7.63 -6.34 5.66
C ASP A 88 -8.40 -5.13 6.21
N VAL A 89 -8.57 -4.11 5.36
CA VAL A 89 -9.54 -3.04 5.61
C VAL A 89 -10.94 -3.68 5.75
N PRO A 90 -11.71 -3.38 6.81
CA PRO A 90 -13.03 -3.95 7.00
C PRO A 90 -13.96 -3.69 5.80
N LYS A 91 -14.68 -4.72 5.36
CA LYS A 91 -15.65 -4.62 4.23
C LYS A 91 -16.70 -3.53 4.44
N SER A 92 -17.09 -3.26 5.68
CA SER A 92 -18.02 -2.18 6.03
C SER A 92 -17.48 -0.80 5.67
N VAL A 93 -16.17 -0.58 5.87
CA VAL A 93 -15.48 0.66 5.55
C VAL A 93 -15.34 0.80 4.03
N LEU A 94 -14.90 -0.26 3.34
CA LEU A 94 -14.83 -0.27 1.87
C LEU A 94 -16.19 0.06 1.22
N LYS A 95 -17.26 -0.57 1.72
CA LYS A 95 -18.63 -0.29 1.24
C LYS A 95 -19.05 1.16 1.49
N LYS A 96 -18.72 1.74 2.65
CA LYS A 96 -19.02 3.14 2.98
C LYS A 96 -18.33 4.10 2.00
N LEU A 97 -17.09 3.77 1.63
CA LEU A 97 -16.25 4.57 0.72
C LEU A 97 -16.56 4.32 -0.77
N GLY A 98 -17.50 3.43 -1.09
CA GLY A 98 -17.79 3.05 -2.48
C GLY A 98 -16.64 2.31 -3.17
N ILE A 99 -15.71 1.75 -2.39
CA ILE A 99 -14.55 1.01 -2.88
C ILE A 99 -14.91 -0.47 -3.01
N ASP A 100 -14.66 -1.03 -4.19
CA ASP A 100 -14.73 -2.47 -4.40
C ASP A 100 -13.33 -3.04 -4.68
N ALA A 101 -12.74 -3.62 -3.64
CA ALA A 101 -11.44 -4.26 -3.73
C ALA A 101 -11.44 -5.52 -4.62
N ALA A 102 -12.61 -6.13 -4.91
CA ALA A 102 -12.71 -7.23 -5.86
C ALA A 102 -12.71 -6.76 -7.33
N ILE A 103 -13.18 -5.53 -7.60
CA ILE A 103 -13.15 -4.92 -8.95
C ILE A 103 -11.77 -4.30 -9.25
N GLY A 104 -11.04 -3.87 -8.21
CA GLY A 104 -9.60 -3.63 -8.30
C GLY A 104 -9.18 -2.39 -9.09
N ARG A 105 -9.97 -1.30 -9.03
CA ARG A 105 -9.53 0.00 -9.53
C ARG A 105 -9.36 0.95 -8.36
N PHE A 106 -8.10 1.23 -8.04
CA PHE A 106 -7.71 2.24 -7.08
C PHE A 106 -6.93 3.32 -7.79
N ASP A 107 -7.23 4.58 -7.48
CA ASP A 107 -6.26 5.63 -7.73
C ASP A 107 -5.05 5.39 -6.83
N ASN A 108 -3.84 5.55 -7.39
CA ASN A 108 -2.62 5.24 -6.65
C ASN A 108 -2.41 6.20 -5.47
N CYS A 109 -2.92 7.43 -5.55
CA CYS A 109 -2.99 8.38 -4.45
C CYS A 109 -4.45 8.50 -3.99
N VAL A 110 -4.67 8.31 -2.70
CA VAL A 110 -6.00 8.38 -2.08
C VAL A 110 -6.24 9.82 -1.62
N ASP A 111 -7.45 10.33 -1.81
CA ASP A 111 -7.84 11.63 -1.26
C ASP A 111 -7.81 11.62 0.28
N GLU A 112 -7.68 12.80 0.88
CA GLU A 112 -7.42 12.96 2.31
C GLU A 112 -8.54 12.37 3.19
N ASP A 113 -9.81 12.57 2.81
CA ASP A 113 -10.96 12.08 3.58
C ASP A 113 -11.03 10.54 3.55
N THR A 114 -10.88 9.96 2.36
CA THR A 114 -10.83 8.51 2.18
C THR A 114 -9.63 7.89 2.90
N ALA A 115 -8.47 8.54 2.82
CA ALA A 115 -7.26 8.09 3.50
C ALA A 115 -7.44 8.07 5.02
N GLU A 116 -8.05 9.10 5.60
CA GLU A 116 -8.30 9.18 7.04
C GLU A 116 -9.21 8.04 7.52
N ASP A 117 -10.31 7.77 6.80
CA ASP A 117 -11.24 6.70 7.13
C ASP A 117 -10.57 5.31 7.06
N LEU A 118 -9.75 5.06 6.03
CA LEU A 118 -9.00 3.82 5.89
C LEU A 118 -7.99 3.62 7.04
N ILE A 119 -7.17 4.64 7.32
CA ILE A 119 -6.16 4.60 8.39
C ILE A 119 -6.82 4.39 9.75
N ARG A 120 -7.88 5.16 10.07
CA ARG A 120 -8.61 5.01 11.34
C ARG A 120 -9.16 3.60 11.51
N SER A 121 -9.69 3.00 10.45
CA SER A 121 -10.22 1.63 10.52
C SER A 121 -9.15 0.59 10.87
N LEU A 122 -7.95 0.73 10.32
CA LEU A 122 -6.84 -0.21 10.53
C LEU A 122 -6.17 -0.01 11.89
N LEU A 123 -6.06 1.24 12.36
CA LEU A 123 -5.54 1.54 13.70
C LEU A 123 -6.53 1.13 14.80
N GLY A 124 -7.84 1.34 14.59
CA GLY A 124 -8.88 0.96 15.56
C GLY A 124 -9.10 -0.55 15.66
N ALA A 125 -8.89 -1.30 14.58
CA ALA A 125 -8.98 -2.76 14.56
C ALA A 125 -7.80 -3.46 15.27
N ALA A 126 -6.77 -2.73 15.68
CA ALA A 126 -5.61 -3.25 16.40
C ALA A 126 -5.79 -3.31 17.94
N SER A 127 -7.03 -3.12 18.43
CA SER A 127 -7.42 -3.10 19.85
C SER A 127 -7.91 -4.47 20.34
#